data_AF-A0A2K5CV72-F1
#
_entry.id   AF-A0A2K5CV72-F1
#
_cell.length_a   1.000
_cell.length_b   1.000
_cell.length_c   1.000
_cell.angle_alpha   90.00
_cell.angle_beta   90.00
_cell.angle_gamma   90.00
#
_symmetry.space_group_name_H-M   'P 1'
#
loop_
_entity.id
_entity.type
_entity.pdbx_description
1 polymer ?
#
loop_
_entity_poly.entity_id
_entity_poly.type
_entity_poly.pdbx_seq_one_letter_code
_entity_poly.pdbx_strand_id
1 'polypeptide(L)'
;MSSNFLSKPVDVSKFGVIFAGAQKNADSAGVTVVIVCDDLLGFALRECPSVLEYKVQAGNSSWYNTPPCSSISIMGLVLEWIKNIGGATAMEKLSSIKSQMIYEYSIPNHQPLEFNMLPLNRHRSVGGIRASLCNAVTIEDVQKLAAFMKNFLEMHQL
;
A
#
# COMPACT_ATOMS: atom_id res chain seq x y z
N MET A 1 -7.00 4.09 -3.21
CA MET A 1 -5.60 4.51 -2.96
C MET A 1 -4.77 3.51 -2.14
N SER A 2 -5.15 2.22 -2.05
CA SER A 2 -4.57 1.29 -1.08
C SER A 2 -3.05 1.11 -1.11
N SER A 3 -2.42 1.15 -2.29
CA SER A 3 -0.96 1.02 -2.42
C SER A 3 -0.18 2.26 -1.96
N ASN A 4 -0.84 3.42 -1.92
CA ASN A 4 -0.24 4.72 -1.59
C ASN A 4 -0.68 5.22 -0.21
N PHE A 5 -1.57 4.48 0.45
CA PHE A 5 -2.09 4.87 1.74
C PHE A 5 -0.94 4.89 2.77
N LEU A 6 -0.74 6.04 3.41
CA LEU A 6 0.36 6.28 4.36
C LEU A 6 1.78 6.12 3.80
N SER A 7 1.98 6.10 2.48
CA SER A 7 3.32 6.07 1.88
C SER A 7 3.95 7.45 1.78
N LYS A 8 3.13 8.51 1.79
CA LYS A 8 3.53 9.92 1.73
C LYS A 8 2.43 10.83 2.25
N PRO A 9 2.73 12.09 2.60
CA PRO A 9 1.71 13.07 2.95
C PRO A 9 0.70 13.28 1.82
N VAL A 10 -0.57 13.42 2.18
CA VAL A 10 -1.66 13.72 1.23
C VAL A 10 -2.48 14.84 1.81
N ASP A 11 -2.78 15.83 0.98
CA ASP A 11 -3.72 16.90 1.29
C ASP A 11 -5.16 16.38 1.15
N VAL A 12 -5.74 15.96 2.27
CA VAL A 12 -7.08 15.34 2.33
C VAL A 12 -8.18 16.29 1.87
N SER A 13 -7.98 17.61 2.00
CA SER A 13 -8.99 18.63 1.64
C SER A 13 -9.34 18.63 0.15
N LYS A 14 -8.47 18.07 -0.70
CA LYS A 14 -8.67 17.96 -2.14
C LYS A 14 -9.57 16.79 -2.56
N PHE A 15 -10.06 16.00 -1.62
CA PHE A 15 -10.81 14.78 -1.89
C PHE A 15 -12.16 14.81 -1.18
N GLY A 16 -13.22 14.44 -1.90
CA GLY A 16 -14.52 14.14 -1.28
C GLY A 16 -14.51 12.79 -0.55
N VAL A 17 -13.88 11.77 -1.15
CA VAL A 17 -13.74 10.43 -0.56
C VAL A 17 -12.36 9.85 -0.85
N ILE A 18 -11.72 9.28 0.18
CA ILE A 18 -10.52 8.46 0.09
C ILE A 18 -10.84 7.09 0.68
N PHE A 19 -10.50 6.03 -0.03
CA PHE A 19 -10.61 4.66 0.50
C PHE A 19 -9.34 3.84 0.24
N ALA A 20 -9.04 2.98 1.20
CA ALA A 20 -7.89 2.09 1.18
C ALA A 20 -8.19 0.79 1.91
N GLY A 21 -8.13 -0.32 1.16
CA GLY A 21 -8.03 -1.65 1.75
C GLY A 21 -6.67 -1.82 2.42
N ALA A 22 -6.66 -2.36 3.63
CA ALA A 22 -5.48 -2.42 4.48
C ALA A 22 -4.34 -3.30 3.93
N GLN A 23 -4.69 -4.38 3.23
CA GLN A 23 -3.84 -5.52 2.80
C GLN A 23 -2.64 -5.19 1.92
N LYS A 24 -2.36 -3.92 1.67
CA LYS A 24 -1.24 -3.49 0.83
C LYS A 24 -0.17 -2.79 1.63
N ASN A 25 -0.52 -1.69 2.28
CA ASN A 25 0.47 -0.77 2.83
C ASN A 25 0.30 -0.47 4.32
N ALA A 26 -0.74 -1.01 4.96
CA ALA A 26 -1.11 -0.63 6.31
C ALA A 26 -1.48 -1.80 7.23
N ASP A 27 -1.96 -2.95 6.72
CA ASP A 27 -2.14 -4.18 7.49
C ASP A 27 -2.34 -5.38 6.54
N SER A 28 -2.77 -6.52 7.07
CA SER A 28 -3.35 -7.69 6.45
C SER A 28 -4.77 -7.42 5.88
N ALA A 29 -5.30 -8.38 5.13
CA ALA A 29 -6.66 -8.29 4.59
C ALA A 29 -7.71 -8.46 5.70
N GLY A 30 -8.79 -7.67 5.61
CA GLY A 30 -9.91 -7.77 6.54
C GLY A 30 -10.55 -6.43 6.91
N VAL A 31 -9.86 -5.31 6.69
CA VAL A 31 -10.38 -3.96 6.99
C VAL A 31 -10.15 -3.00 5.83
N THR A 32 -11.09 -2.08 5.63
CA THR A 32 -11.00 -0.97 4.67
C THR A 32 -11.19 0.35 5.41
N VAL A 33 -10.24 1.26 5.25
CA VAL A 33 -10.34 2.63 5.78
C VAL A 33 -11.03 3.49 4.73
N VAL A 34 -12.01 4.27 5.18
CA VAL A 34 -12.70 5.27 4.35
C VAL A 34 -12.65 6.61 5.10
N ILE A 35 -12.20 7.64 4.39
CA ILE A 35 -12.27 9.05 4.81
C ILE A 35 -13.23 9.70 3.83
N VAL A 36 -14.34 10.23 4.33
CA VAL A 36 -15.41 10.82 3.52
C VAL A 36 -15.74 12.20 4.08
N CYS A 37 -15.97 13.17 3.21
CA CYS A 37 -16.43 14.49 3.61
C CYS A 37 -17.89 14.42 4.10
N ASP A 38 -18.18 15.10 5.21
CA ASP A 38 -19.48 15.01 5.88
C ASP A 38 -20.64 15.49 5.00
N ASP A 39 -20.38 16.43 4.09
CA ASP A 39 -21.34 16.95 3.12
C ASP A 39 -21.75 15.93 2.05
N LEU A 40 -21.03 14.82 1.92
CA LEU A 40 -21.36 13.71 1.01
C LEU A 40 -22.16 12.59 1.70
N LEU A 41 -22.44 12.71 3.01
CA LEU A 41 -23.22 11.71 3.74
C LEU A 41 -24.73 11.84 3.44
N GLY A 42 -25.41 10.69 3.34
CA GLY A 42 -26.86 10.63 3.16
C GLY A 42 -27.35 10.65 1.71
N PHE A 43 -26.44 10.58 0.74
CA PHE A 43 -26.74 10.48 -0.69
C PHE A 43 -26.62 9.04 -1.23
N ALA A 44 -26.74 8.02 -0.37
CA ALA A 44 -26.71 6.63 -0.81
C ALA A 44 -27.93 6.32 -1.69
N LEU A 45 -27.73 5.50 -2.72
CA LEU A 45 -28.83 4.96 -3.52
C LEU A 45 -29.73 4.09 -2.64
N ARG A 46 -31.03 4.02 -2.96
CA ARG A 46 -32.02 3.24 -2.22
C ARG A 46 -31.66 1.76 -2.14
N GLU A 47 -31.00 1.25 -3.18
CA GLU A 47 -30.57 -0.14 -3.30
C GLU A 47 -29.23 -0.42 -2.59
N CYS A 48 -28.57 0.61 -2.05
CA CYS A 48 -27.29 0.45 -1.34
C CYS A 48 -27.50 -0.34 -0.05
N PRO A 49 -26.81 -1.46 0.16
CA PRO A 49 -26.87 -2.18 1.42
C PRO A 49 -26.39 -1.30 2.57
N SER A 50 -27.07 -1.34 3.72
CA SER A 50 -26.74 -0.49 4.89
C SER A 50 -25.30 -0.65 5.39
N VAL A 51 -24.69 -1.82 5.18
CA VAL A 51 -23.27 -2.06 5.53
C VAL A 51 -22.30 -1.24 4.67
N LEU A 52 -22.70 -0.82 3.46
CA LEU A 52 -21.91 0.02 2.56
C LEU A 52 -22.32 1.50 2.62
N GLU A 53 -23.37 1.84 3.36
CA GLU A 53 -23.84 3.22 3.48
C GLU A 53 -23.00 4.01 4.48
N TYR A 54 -22.32 5.05 4.01
CA TYR A 54 -21.43 5.86 4.85
C TYR A 54 -22.14 6.58 5.99
N LYS A 55 -23.38 7.05 5.79
CA LYS A 55 -24.15 7.72 6.85
C LYS A 55 -24.44 6.77 8.02
N VAL A 56 -24.81 5.52 7.71
CA VAL A 56 -25.06 4.47 8.70
C VAL A 56 -23.77 4.14 9.44
N GLN A 57 -22.66 3.95 8.71
CA GLN A 57 -21.37 3.65 9.33
C GLN A 57 -20.88 4.79 10.22
N ALA A 58 -20.90 6.03 9.73
CA ALA A 58 -20.48 7.21 10.50
C ALA A 58 -21.36 7.42 11.74
N GLY A 59 -22.69 7.28 11.61
CA GLY A 59 -23.64 7.44 12.72
C GLY A 59 -23.52 6.37 13.81
N ASN A 60 -22.93 5.21 13.50
CA ASN A 60 -22.67 4.13 14.45
C ASN A 60 -21.18 4.01 14.81
N SER A 61 -20.35 5.01 14.50
CA SER A 61 -18.90 4.97 14.73
C SER A 61 -18.20 3.74 14.14
N SER A 62 -18.70 3.23 13.01
CA SER A 62 -18.27 1.98 12.35
C SER A 62 -18.60 0.68 13.11
N TRP A 63 -19.52 0.73 14.06
CA TRP A 63 -20.04 -0.40 14.85
C TRP A 63 -21.49 -0.77 14.50
N TYR A 64 -21.92 -0.52 13.26
CA TYR A 64 -23.28 -0.87 12.80
C TYR A 64 -23.55 -2.39 12.93
N ASN A 65 -22.54 -3.20 12.63
CA ASN A 65 -22.52 -4.64 12.84
C ASN A 65 -21.16 -5.05 13.46
N THR A 66 -20.94 -6.35 13.68
CA THR A 66 -19.67 -6.86 14.19
C THR A 66 -18.51 -6.49 13.27
N PRO A 67 -17.58 -5.62 13.70
CA PRO A 67 -16.45 -5.23 12.86
C PRO A 67 -15.33 -6.28 12.90
N PRO A 68 -14.35 -6.22 11.99
CA PRO A 68 -13.18 -7.09 12.00
C PRO A 68 -12.20 -6.69 13.10
N CYS A 69 -12.53 -7.02 14.35
CA CYS A 69 -11.81 -6.55 15.55
C CYS A 69 -10.30 -6.82 15.51
N SER A 70 -9.88 -8.01 15.05
CA SER A 70 -8.46 -8.35 14.96
C SER A 70 -7.71 -7.46 13.98
N SER A 71 -8.26 -7.26 12.76
CA SER A 71 -7.67 -6.36 11.76
C SER A 71 -7.65 -4.90 12.24
N ILE A 72 -8.68 -4.44 12.95
CA ILE A 72 -8.68 -3.07 13.51
C ILE A 72 -7.57 -2.94 14.56
N SER A 73 -7.39 -3.95 15.42
CA SER A 73 -6.35 -3.93 16.45
C SER A 73 -4.94 -3.91 15.85
N ILE A 74 -4.67 -4.74 14.84
CA ILE A 74 -3.34 -4.80 14.20
C ILE A 74 -3.05 -3.51 13.45
N MET A 75 -4.03 -2.99 12.69
CA MET A 75 -3.94 -1.67 12.06
C MET A 75 -3.57 -0.57 13.07
N GLY A 76 -4.17 -0.58 14.26
CA GLY A 76 -3.83 0.36 15.34
C GLY A 76 -2.34 0.35 15.69
N LEU A 77 -1.74 -0.84 15.84
CA LEU A 77 -0.31 -1.01 16.11
C LEU A 77 0.55 -0.51 14.94
N VAL A 78 0.14 -0.76 13.69
CA VAL A 78 0.87 -0.27 12.51
C VAL A 78 0.81 1.26 12.42
N LEU A 79 -0.34 1.87 12.69
CA LEU A 79 -0.48 3.32 12.72
C LEU A 79 0.41 3.95 13.79
N GLU A 80 0.48 3.35 14.96
CA GLU A 80 1.37 3.79 16.04
C GLU A 80 2.84 3.66 15.65
N TRP A 81 3.24 2.54 15.04
CA TRP A 81 4.58 2.37 14.49
C TRP A 81 4.93 3.44 13.44
N ILE A 82 4.04 3.70 12.48
CA ILE A 82 4.23 4.75 11.46
C ILE A 82 4.41 6.12 12.12
N LYS A 83 3.60 6.43 13.14
CA LYS A 83 3.71 7.69 13.88
C LYS A 83 5.07 7.79 14.59
N ASN A 84 5.51 6.72 15.25
CA ASN A 84 6.76 6.70 16.02
C ASN A 84 8.02 6.88 15.17
N ILE A 85 8.00 6.46 13.91
CA ILE A 85 9.14 6.66 13.00
C ILE A 85 9.16 8.03 12.29
N GLY A 86 8.20 8.93 12.59
CA GLY A 86 8.11 10.26 12.00
C GLY A 86 6.99 10.44 10.96
N GLY A 87 6.02 9.52 10.94
CA GLY A 87 4.79 9.63 10.16
C GLY A 87 4.98 9.52 8.64
N ALA A 88 3.99 10.02 7.90
CA ALA A 88 3.95 9.90 6.44
C ALA A 88 5.13 10.59 5.73
N THR A 89 5.68 11.67 6.31
CA THR A 89 6.86 12.36 5.76
C THR A 89 8.13 11.49 5.86
N ALA A 90 8.30 10.76 6.97
CA ALA A 90 9.40 9.80 7.08
C ALA A 90 9.21 8.63 6.10
N MET A 91 7.96 8.14 5.95
CA MET A 91 7.63 7.10 4.98
C MET A 91 7.94 7.52 3.54
N GLU A 92 7.67 8.78 3.17
CA GLU A 92 7.98 9.29 1.83
C GLU A 92 9.48 9.26 1.53
N LYS A 93 10.30 9.67 2.50
CA LYS A 93 11.77 9.62 2.40
C LYS A 93 12.26 8.18 2.22
N LEU A 94 11.77 7.26 3.05
CA LEU A 94 12.13 5.84 2.97
C LEU A 94 11.68 5.22 1.64
N SER A 95 10.48 5.53 1.17
CA SER A 95 9.96 5.05 -0.11
C SER A 95 10.83 5.53 -1.27
N SER A 96 11.24 6.81 -1.25
CA SER A 96 12.11 7.40 -2.28
C SER A 96 13.48 6.71 -2.31
N ILE A 97 14.12 6.54 -1.15
CA ILE A 97 15.42 5.86 -1.01
C ILE A 97 15.34 4.42 -1.54
N LYS A 98 14.32 3.66 -1.12
CA LYS A 98 14.10 2.27 -1.58
C LYS A 98 13.89 2.19 -3.09
N SER A 99 13.08 3.10 -3.64
CA SER A 99 12.79 3.14 -5.07
C SER A 99 14.05 3.47 -5.88
N GLN A 100 14.83 4.45 -5.42
CA GLN A 100 16.06 4.87 -6.08
C GLN A 100 17.06 3.72 -6.19
N MET A 101 17.28 2.96 -5.11
CA MET A 101 18.16 1.80 -5.13
C MET A 101 17.81 0.82 -6.26
N ILE A 102 16.54 0.43 -6.42
CA ILE A 102 16.14 -0.50 -7.49
C ILE A 102 16.28 0.11 -8.88
N TYR A 103 15.91 1.38 -9.07
CA TYR A 103 15.98 2.02 -10.37
C TYR A 103 17.42 2.28 -10.83
N GLU A 104 18.34 2.63 -9.94
CA GLU A 104 19.75 2.79 -10.27
C GLU A 104 20.36 1.51 -10.88
N TYR A 105 20.00 0.33 -10.36
CA TYR A 105 20.44 -0.95 -10.93
C TYR A 105 19.74 -1.33 -12.23
N SER A 106 18.52 -0.83 -12.47
CA SER A 106 17.69 -1.24 -13.62
C SER A 106 18.02 -0.48 -14.91
N ILE A 107 18.87 0.56 -14.87
CA ILE A 107 19.06 1.52 -15.97
C ILE A 107 20.30 1.31 -16.88
N PRO A 108 21.33 0.47 -16.63
CA PRO A 108 22.45 0.43 -17.58
C PRO A 108 22.09 -0.09 -18.97
N ASN A 109 21.12 -0.99 -19.14
CA ASN A 109 20.78 -1.55 -20.46
C ASN A 109 19.26 -1.84 -20.60
N HIS A 110 18.63 -1.21 -21.57
CA HIS A 110 17.19 -1.24 -21.88
C HIS A 110 16.64 -2.59 -22.41
N GLN A 111 17.01 -3.74 -21.83
CA GLN A 111 16.42 -5.02 -22.21
C GLN A 111 15.44 -5.52 -21.14
N PRO A 112 14.15 -5.73 -21.49
CA PRO A 112 13.18 -6.34 -20.58
C PRO A 112 13.54 -7.81 -20.40
N LEU A 113 13.93 -8.15 -19.18
CA LEU A 113 14.25 -9.51 -18.80
C LEU A 113 13.01 -10.22 -18.24
N GLU A 114 12.60 -11.30 -18.89
CA GLU A 114 11.54 -12.19 -18.43
C GLU A 114 12.13 -13.21 -17.44
N PHE A 115 11.85 -13.06 -16.14
CA PHE A 115 12.17 -14.10 -15.14
C PHE A 115 10.98 -14.46 -14.26
N ASN A 116 10.94 -15.74 -13.89
CA ASN A 116 9.91 -16.34 -13.05
C ASN A 116 10.47 -16.50 -11.62
N MET A 117 10.46 -15.41 -10.84
CA MET A 117 10.85 -15.41 -9.43
C MET A 117 9.59 -15.39 -8.56
N LEU A 118 9.36 -16.45 -7.81
CA LEU A 118 8.22 -16.61 -6.90
C LEU A 118 8.58 -16.01 -5.52
N PRO A 119 8.62 -14.67 -5.36
CA PRO A 119 7.42 -13.86 -5.11
C PRO A 119 7.38 -12.51 -5.87
N LEU A 120 8.25 -12.31 -6.85
CA LEU A 120 8.33 -11.12 -7.70
C LEU A 120 7.50 -11.24 -8.99
N ASN A 121 6.79 -12.37 -9.18
CA ASN A 121 5.90 -12.54 -10.31
C ASN A 121 4.89 -11.38 -10.35
N ARG A 122 4.88 -10.66 -11.47
CA ARG A 122 3.92 -9.57 -11.71
C ARG A 122 2.51 -10.16 -11.84
N HIS A 123 1.52 -9.27 -11.86
CA HIS A 123 0.17 -9.60 -12.29
C HIS A 123 0.18 -10.38 -13.62
N ARG A 124 -0.55 -11.50 -13.67
CA ARG A 124 -0.54 -12.47 -14.78
C ARG A 124 -0.85 -11.84 -16.16
N SER A 125 -1.60 -10.74 -16.19
CA SER A 125 -1.99 -10.08 -17.44
C SER A 125 -0.86 -9.30 -18.14
N VAL A 126 0.24 -8.99 -17.44
CA VAL A 126 1.34 -8.16 -17.99
C VAL A 126 2.61 -8.97 -18.21
N GLY A 127 2.78 -10.11 -17.54
CA GLY A 127 4.03 -10.86 -17.56
C GLY A 127 5.18 -10.12 -16.86
N GLY A 128 6.40 -10.66 -16.94
CA GLY A 128 7.59 -10.10 -16.32
C GLY A 128 7.55 -10.01 -14.78
N ILE A 129 8.40 -9.12 -14.24
CA ILE A 129 8.72 -9.04 -12.81
C ILE A 129 8.17 -7.74 -12.20
N ARG A 130 7.75 -7.77 -10.92
CA ARG A 130 7.38 -6.60 -10.13
C ARG A 130 7.84 -6.72 -8.67
N ALA A 131 8.70 -5.81 -8.24
CA ALA A 131 8.99 -5.59 -6.83
C ALA A 131 7.98 -4.61 -6.22
N SER A 132 7.31 -5.00 -5.12
CA SER A 132 6.40 -4.12 -4.39
C SER A 132 7.07 -3.64 -3.10
N LEU A 133 7.43 -2.36 -3.04
CA LEU A 133 8.23 -1.79 -1.96
C LEU A 133 7.35 -1.08 -0.91
N CYS A 134 6.41 -1.82 -0.30
CA CYS A 134 5.48 -1.30 0.70
C CYS A 134 6.20 -0.70 1.93
N ASN A 135 5.46 0.02 2.78
CA ASN A 135 5.99 0.68 3.98
C ASN A 135 6.81 -0.25 4.88
N ALA A 136 6.33 -1.47 5.10
CA ALA A 136 6.99 -2.46 5.95
C ALA A 136 8.27 -3.06 5.36
N VAL A 137 8.52 -2.92 4.04
CA VAL A 137 9.75 -3.41 3.40
C VAL A 137 10.91 -2.53 3.83
N THR A 138 11.97 -3.13 4.37
CA THR A 138 13.12 -2.39 4.89
C THR A 138 14.12 -2.02 3.79
N ILE A 139 15.04 -1.10 4.09
CA ILE A 139 16.16 -0.79 3.19
C ILE A 139 17.04 -2.02 2.97
N GLU A 140 17.26 -2.81 4.02
CA GLU A 140 18.07 -4.03 3.95
C GLU A 140 17.45 -5.07 2.99
N ASP A 141 16.13 -5.24 3.01
CA ASP A 141 15.42 -6.12 2.08
C ASP A 141 15.62 -5.68 0.62
N VAL A 142 15.58 -4.36 0.38
CA VAL A 142 15.82 -3.77 -0.93
C VAL A 142 17.26 -3.96 -1.38
N GLN A 143 18.22 -3.82 -0.48
CA GLN A 143 19.64 -4.08 -0.77
C GLN A 143 19.88 -5.55 -1.13
N LYS A 144 19.27 -6.49 -0.40
CA LYS A 144 19.33 -7.93 -0.71
C LYS A 144 18.76 -8.22 -2.09
N LEU A 145 17.62 -7.62 -2.42
CA LEU A 145 17.01 -7.74 -3.74
C LEU A 145 17.91 -7.17 -4.85
N ALA A 146 18.45 -5.97 -4.65
CA ALA A 146 19.35 -5.33 -5.60
C ALA A 146 20.63 -6.15 -5.84
N ALA A 147 21.25 -6.66 -4.78
CA ALA A 147 22.42 -7.52 -4.87
C ALA A 147 22.11 -8.82 -5.61
N PHE A 148 20.94 -9.43 -5.35
CA PHE A 148 20.47 -10.59 -6.10
C PHE A 148 20.34 -10.26 -7.60
N MET A 149 19.68 -9.14 -7.95
CA MET A 149 19.49 -8.74 -9.35
C MET A 149 20.83 -8.55 -10.07
N LYS A 150 21.83 -7.96 -9.41
CA LYS A 150 23.17 -7.79 -9.94
C LYS A 150 23.87 -9.13 -10.19
N ASN A 151 23.92 -9.99 -9.17
CA ASN A 151 24.56 -11.31 -9.28
C ASN A 151 23.90 -12.16 -10.37
N PHE A 152 22.57 -12.07 -10.47
CA PHE A 152 21.81 -12.78 -11.48
C PHE A 152 22.18 -12.31 -12.89
N LEU A 153 22.31 -10.99 -13.12
CA LEU A 153 22.74 -10.44 -14.41
C LEU A 153 24.14 -10.94 -14.79
N GLU A 154 25.09 -10.89 -13.85
CA GLU A 154 26.47 -11.34 -14.06
C GLU A 154 26.55 -12.84 -14.38
N MET A 155 25.78 -13.67 -13.68
CA MET A 155 25.76 -15.14 -13.89
C MET A 155 25.19 -15.53 -15.26
N HIS A 156 24.30 -14.72 -15.83
CA HIS A 156 23.59 -15.03 -17.06
C HIS A 156 24.08 -14.25 -18.29
N GLN A 157 25.21 -13.52 -18.19
CA GLN A 157 25.90 -12.81 -19.29
C GLN A 157 24.96 -12.01 -20.22
N LEU A 158 24.15 -11.15 -19.64
CA LEU A 158 23.33 -10.17 -20.37
C LEU A 158 23.96 -8.77 -20.33
#